data_AF-A0A352WHT3-F1
#
_entry.id   AF-A0A352WHT3-F1
#
_cell.length_a   1.000
_cell.length_b   1.000
_cell.length_c   1.000
_cell.angle_alpha   90.00
_cell.angle_beta   90.00
_cell.angle_gamma   90.00
#
_symmetry.space_group_name_H-M   'P 1'
#
loop_
_entity.id
_entity.type
_entity.pdbx_description
1 polymer ?
#
loop_
_entity_poly.entity_id
_entity_poly.type
_entity_poly.pdbx_seq_one_letter_code
_entity_poly.pdbx_strand_id
1 'polypeptide(L)' 'MEKKRIITTDVIPEEDKIEKGLRPSSLKEYIGQEKVKQNLKIFIEAAKKRKENLDHVLLYGPP' A
#
# COMPACT_ATOMS: atom_id res chain seq x y z
N MET A 1 -29.25 3.00 26.03
CA MET A 1 -28.85 3.26 24.63
C MET A 1 -27.35 3.49 24.61
N GLU A 2 -26.58 2.44 24.35
CA GLU A 2 -25.13 2.58 24.22
C GLU A 2 -24.79 3.38 22.96
N LYS A 3 -24.06 4.49 23.13
CA LYS A 3 -23.58 5.29 22.01
C LYS A 3 -22.51 4.48 21.29
N LYS A 4 -22.80 4.06 20.06
CA LYS A 4 -21.84 3.45 19.13
C LYS A 4 -20.62 4.37 19.07
N ARG A 5 -19.45 3.87 19.50
CA ARG A 5 -18.20 4.64 19.45
C ARG A 5 -17.88 4.96 17.97
N ILE A 6 -17.47 6.20 17.69
CA ILE A 6 -17.16 6.69 16.34
C ILE A 6 -15.97 5.94 15.72
N ILE A 7 -15.10 5.37 16.57
CA ILE A 7 -13.95 4.58 16.18
C ILE A 7 -14.08 3.23 16.88
N THR A 8 -14.15 2.17 16.08
CA THR A 8 -14.24 0.78 16.52
C THR A 8 -13.16 -0.01 15.80
N THR A 9 -12.49 -0.91 16.51
CA THR A 9 -11.38 -1.73 15.98
C THR A 9 -11.87 -3.01 15.32
N ASP A 10 -13.16 -3.32 15.44
CA ASP A 10 -13.79 -4.46 14.82
C ASP A 10 -13.80 -4.30 13.29
N VAL A 11 -13.43 -5.37 12.59
CA VAL A 11 -13.48 -5.42 11.13
C VAL A 11 -14.95 -5.41 10.70
N ILE A 12 -15.36 -4.33 10.04
CA ILE A 12 -16.69 -4.20 9.45
C ILE A 12 -16.60 -4.75 8.01
N PRO A 13 -17.27 -5.87 7.68
CA PRO A 13 -17.09 -6.57 6.40
C PRO A 13 -17.38 -5.72 5.16
N GLU A 14 -18.30 -4.75 5.26
CA GLU A 14 -18.59 -3.81 4.18
C GLU A 14 -17.48 -2.77 3.98
N GLU A 15 -16.85 -2.29 5.06
CA GLU A 15 -15.71 -1.37 4.96
C GLU A 15 -14.49 -2.06 4.36
N ASP A 16 -14.22 -3.32 4.73
CA ASP A 16 -13.12 -4.12 4.18
C ASP A 16 -13.25 -4.32 2.66
N LYS A 17 -14.48 -4.51 2.16
CA LYS A 17 -14.74 -4.58 0.71
C LYS A 17 -14.47 -3.25 -0.01
N ILE A 18 -14.83 -2.13 0.60
CA ILE A 18 -14.61 -0.79 0.05
C ILE A 18 -13.12 -0.45 0.06
N GLU A 19 -12.41 -0.69 1.16
CA GLU A 19 -10.97 -0.47 1.29
C GLU A 19 -10.18 -1.27 0.26
N LYS A 20 -10.56 -2.53 0.01
CA LYS A 20 -9.94 -3.37 -1.03
C LYS A 20 -10.09 -2.79 -2.43
N GLY A 21 -11.16 -2.07 -2.72
CA GLY A 21 -11.35 -1.38 -4.01
C GLY A 21 -10.51 -0.11 -4.15
N LEU A 22 -10.19 0.55 -3.03
CA LEU A 22 -9.41 1.79 -3.01
C LEU A 22 -7.90 1.54 -2.97
N ARG A 23 -7.46 0.42 -2.38
CA ARG A 23 -6.04 0.06 -2.31
C ARG A 23 -5.62 -0.65 -3.61
N PRO A 24 -4.67 -0.08 -4.38
CA PRO A 24 -4.15 -0.73 -5.59
C PRO A 24 -3.59 -2.13 -5.30
N SER A 25 -3.95 -3.12 -6.10
CA SER A 25 -3.44 -4.49 -5.94
C SER A 25 -2.02 -4.66 -6.48
N SER A 26 -1.60 -3.76 -7.37
CA SER A 26 -0.25 -3.73 -7.92
C SER A 26 0.30 -2.30 -8.01
N LEU A 27 1.63 -2.20 -8.07
CA LEU A 27 2.31 -0.92 -8.25
C LEU A 27 1.91 -0.20 -9.56
N LYS A 28 1.39 -0.94 -10.55
CA LYS A 28 0.93 -0.37 -11.83
C LYS A 28 -0.39 0.39 -11.69
N GLU A 29 -1.26 -0.05 -10.79
CA GLU A 29 -2.56 0.57 -10.53
C GLU A 29 -2.44 1.82 -9.64
N TYR A 30 -1.28 2.04 -9.02
CA TYR A 30 -1.05 3.21 -8.17
C TYR A 30 -0.99 4.50 -9.00
N ILE A 31 -1.84 5.47 -8.68
CA ILE A 31 -1.96 6.74 -9.41
C ILE A 31 -0.98 7.78 -8.85
N GLY A 32 -0.27 8.49 -9.73
CA GLY A 32 0.73 9.50 -9.35
C GLY A 32 2.08 8.90 -8.92
N GLN A 33 2.95 9.75 -8.34
CA GLN A 33 4.26 9.38 -7.80
C GLN A 33 5.16 8.60 -8.80
N GLU A 34 5.17 8.98 -10.08
CA GLU A 34 5.84 8.22 -11.15
C GLU A 34 7.31 7.93 -10.88
N LYS A 35 8.07 8.93 -10.39
CA LYS A 35 9.48 8.76 -10.05
C LYS A 35 9.69 7.70 -8.95
N VAL A 36 8.88 7.73 -7.91
CA VAL A 36 8.95 6.75 -6.80
C VAL A 36 8.57 5.36 -7.30
N LYS A 37 7.49 5.24 -8.08
CA LYS A 37 7.06 3.98 -8.68
C LYS A 37 8.15 3.37 -9.58
N GLN A 38 8.82 4.19 -10.39
CA GLN A 38 9.90 3.72 -11.27
C GLN A 38 11.09 3.20 -10.46
N ASN A 39 11.55 3.94 -9.45
CA ASN A 39 12.65 3.50 -8.59
C ASN A 39 12.32 2.20 -7.86
N LEU A 40 11.12 2.13 -7.26
CA LEU A 40 10.68 0.93 -6.54
C LEU A 40 10.56 -0.28 -7.48
N LYS A 41 10.09 -0.09 -8.72
CA LYS A 41 10.07 -1.14 -9.73
C LYS A 41 11.47 -1.67 -10.02
N ILE A 42 12.46 -0.80 -10.17
CA ILE A 42 13.85 -1.22 -10.41
C ILE A 42 14.38 -2.03 -9.24
N PHE A 43 14.15 -1.59 -8.00
CA PHE A 43 14.59 -2.31 -6.81
C PHE A 43 13.94 -3.70 -6.69
N ILE A 44 12.62 -3.78 -6.89
CA ILE A 44 11.88 -5.04 -6.86
C ILE A 44 12.42 -6.01 -7.91
N GLU A 45 12.63 -5.54 -9.15
CA GLU A 45 13.13 -6.40 -10.22
C GLU A 45 14.58 -6.84 -9.98
N ALA A 46 15.42 -6.00 -9.37
CA ALA A 46 16.77 -6.37 -8.98
C ALA A 46 16.79 -7.44 -7.88
N ALA A 47 15.96 -7.29 -6.83
CA ALA A 47 15.83 -8.28 -5.76
C ALA A 47 15.33 -9.63 -6.29
N LYS A 48 14.30 -9.61 -7.14
CA LYS A 48 13.80 -10.82 -7.83
C LYS A 48 14.88 -11.51 -8.66
N LYS A 49 15.68 -10.76 -9.42
CA LYS A 49 16.79 -11.32 -10.22
C LYS A 49 17.84 -12.01 -9.36
N ARG A 50 18.14 -11.46 -8.17
CA ARG A 50 19.06 -12.08 -7.20
C ARG A 50 18.43 -13.24 -6.42
N LYS A 51 17.12 -13.43 -6.51
CA LYS A 51 16.34 -14.36 -5.66
C LYS A 51 16.51 -14.07 -4.17
N GLU A 52 16.58 -12.79 -3.84
CA GLU A 52 16.73 -12.28 -2.48
C GLU A 52 15.53 -11.41 -2.12
N ASN A 53 15.39 -11.15 -0.82
CA ASN A 53 14.41 -10.18 -0.35
C ASN A 53 14.83 -8.76 -0.78
N LEU A 54 13.84 -7.90 -0.97
CA LEU A 54 14.09 -6.48 -1.11
C LEU A 54 14.62 -5.93 0.22
N ASP A 55 15.69 -5.15 0.17
CA ASP A 55 16.19 -4.44 1.35
C ASP A 55 15.17 -3.42 1.88
N HIS A 56 15.40 -2.93 3.10
CA HIS A 56 14.57 -1.89 3.71
C HIS A 56 14.56 -0.62 2.85
N VAL A 57 13.36 -0.08 2.58
CA VAL A 57 13.16 1.16 1.81
C VAL A 57 12.51 2.21 2.70
N LEU A 58 13.11 3.39 2.77
CA LEU A 58 12.52 4.57 3.40
C LEU A 58 11.83 5.43 2.33
N LEU A 59 10.53 5.64 2.47
CA LEU A 59 9.76 6.58 1.66
C LEU A 59 9.55 7.85 2.48
N TYR A 60 9.99 8.99 1.95
CA TYR A 60 9.83 10.30 2.58
C TYR A 60 9.49 11.36 1.53
N GLY A 61 8.77 12.40 1.95
CA GLY A 61 8.35 13.51 1.10
C GLY A 61 7.45 14.48 1.86
N PRO A 62 7.23 15.69 1.31
CA PRO A 62 6.24 16.64 1.86
C PRO A 62 4.81 16.05 1.80
N PRO A 63 3.92 16.43 2.74
CA PRO A 63 2.52 15.97 2.77
C PRO A 63 1.70 16.49 1.57
#